data_AF-E5AVA9-F1
#
_entry.id   AF-E5AVA9-F1
#
_cell.length_a   1.000
_cell.length_b   1.000
_cell.length_c   1.000
_cell.angle_alpha   90.00
_cell.angle_beta   90.00
_cell.angle_gamma   90.00
#
_symmetry.space_group_name_H-M   'P 1'
#
loop_
_entity.id
_entity.type
_entity.pdbx_description
1 polymer ?
#
loop_
_entity_poly.entity_id
_entity_poly.type
_entity_poly.pdbx_seq_one_letter_code
_entity_poly.pdbx_strand_id
1 'polypeptide(L)'
;MPPGKRSANRRSAGCARGGFEAIVHDLWEMLRICDGRKAQPSAIILDSRILQSTPQSGARAGYDSAKRRKGFKIHLPVNMLGQLLALHVTLANKQDRAQVEQLARAIQLRRRTTLSTLV
;
A
#
# COMPACT_ATOMS: atom_id res chain seq x y z
N MET A 1 -18.89 -8.67 44.40
CA MET A 1 -17.65 -9.04 43.67
C MET A 1 -17.53 -8.18 42.41
N PRO A 2 -16.64 -7.18 42.34
CA PRO A 2 -16.40 -6.45 41.09
C PRO A 2 -15.28 -7.12 40.25
N PRO A 3 -15.38 -7.17 38.92
CA PRO A 3 -14.38 -7.82 38.07
C PRO A 3 -13.12 -6.96 37.84
N GLY A 4 -11.99 -7.65 37.67
CA GLY A 4 -10.63 -7.13 37.78
C GLY A 4 -10.15 -6.19 36.68
N LYS A 5 -9.20 -5.33 37.05
CA LYS A 5 -8.52 -4.36 36.18
C LYS A 5 -7.75 -5.08 35.06
N ARG A 6 -8.17 -4.92 33.80
CA ARG A 6 -7.43 -5.44 32.64
C ARG A 6 -6.19 -4.57 32.40
N SER A 7 -5.02 -5.20 32.37
CA SER A 7 -3.75 -4.56 32.04
C SER A 7 -3.81 -3.93 30.65
N ALA A 8 -3.61 -2.61 30.58
CA ALA A 8 -3.44 -1.90 29.31
C ALA A 8 -2.20 -2.46 28.59
N ASN A 9 -2.41 -3.11 27.44
CA ASN A 9 -1.31 -3.53 26.57
C ASN A 9 -0.70 -2.28 25.92
N ARG A 10 0.34 -1.74 26.55
CA ARG A 10 1.15 -0.63 26.05
C ARG A 10 2.04 -1.20 24.94
N ARG A 11 1.54 -1.20 23.69
CA ARG A 11 2.36 -1.54 22.52
C ARG A 11 3.46 -0.49 22.40
N SER A 12 4.68 -0.90 22.70
CA SER A 12 5.89 -0.11 22.54
C SER A 12 5.99 0.42 21.11
N ALA A 13 6.13 1.74 21.01
CA ALA A 13 6.59 2.40 19.80
C ALA A 13 8.04 1.98 19.52
N GLY A 14 8.36 1.67 18.25
CA GLY A 14 9.74 1.58 17.80
C GLY A 14 10.03 0.47 16.80
N CYS A 15 9.82 0.75 15.52
CA CYS A 15 10.66 0.20 14.45
C CYS A 15 11.09 1.40 13.59
N ALA A 16 12.39 1.56 13.35
CA ALA A 16 12.90 2.55 12.40
C ALA A 16 12.22 2.33 11.04
N ARG A 17 11.44 3.32 10.63
CA ARG A 17 10.49 3.24 9.52
C ARG A 17 11.22 3.55 8.22
N GLY A 18 11.52 2.54 7.42
CA GLY A 18 11.87 2.70 5.99
C GLY A 18 13.16 2.08 5.46
N GLY A 19 13.99 1.42 6.29
CA GLY A 19 15.30 0.92 5.84
C GLY A 19 15.22 -0.22 4.81
N PHE A 20 14.33 -1.20 5.05
CA PHE A 20 14.17 -2.34 4.15
C PHE A 20 13.58 -1.92 2.80
N GLU A 21 12.59 -1.03 2.81
CA GLU A 21 11.98 -0.53 1.58
C GLU A 21 12.96 0.27 0.72
N ALA A 22 13.90 0.99 1.33
CA ALA A 22 14.97 1.69 0.60
C ALA A 22 15.95 0.71 -0.04
N ILE A 23 16.45 -0.28 0.71
CA ILE A 23 17.38 -1.30 0.19
C ILE A 23 16.74 -2.07 -0.96
N VAL A 24 15.47 -2.48 -0.79
CA VAL A 24 14.73 -3.18 -1.83
C VAL A 24 14.57 -2.29 -3.06
N HIS A 25 14.23 -1.01 -2.88
CA HIS A 25 14.14 -0.05 -3.99
C HIS A 25 15.45 0.08 -4.76
N ASP A 26 16.58 0.25 -4.08
CA ASP A 26 17.89 0.42 -4.70
C ASP A 26 18.30 -0.82 -5.49
N LEU A 27 18.13 -2.01 -4.89
CA LEU A 27 18.39 -3.30 -5.57
C LEU A 27 17.57 -3.42 -6.86
N TRP A 28 16.32 -2.98 -6.80
CA TRP A 28 15.41 -3.01 -7.94
C TRP A 28 15.77 -2.00 -9.03
N GLU A 29 16.31 -0.83 -8.68
CA GLU A 29 16.85 0.13 -9.65
C GLU A 29 18.11 -0.44 -10.33
N MET A 30 19.00 -1.09 -9.56
CA MET A 30 20.17 -1.77 -10.10
C MET A 30 19.79 -2.87 -11.09
N LEU A 31 18.84 -3.74 -10.75
CA LEU A 31 18.35 -4.80 -11.64
C LEU A 31 17.80 -4.24 -12.96
N ARG A 32 17.15 -3.06 -12.92
CA ARG A 32 16.64 -2.40 -14.13
C ARG A 32 17.75 -1.87 -15.00
N ILE A 33 18.79 -1.28 -14.41
CA ILE A 33 19.97 -0.81 -15.13
C ILE A 33 20.69 -1.99 -15.78
N CYS A 34 20.84 -3.10 -15.05
CA CYS A 34 21.41 -4.35 -15.60
C CYS A 34 20.61 -4.91 -16.77
N ASP A 35 19.27 -4.77 -16.76
CA ASP A 35 18.37 -5.16 -17.87
C ASP A 35 18.33 -4.10 -19.00
N GLY A 36 19.23 -3.11 -19.00
CA GLY A 36 19.30 -2.06 -20.03
C GLY A 36 18.14 -1.06 -19.99
N ARG A 37 17.38 -1.00 -18.89
CA ARG A 37 16.24 -0.10 -18.70
C ARG A 37 16.62 1.10 -17.83
N LYS A 38 15.83 2.17 -17.92
CA LYS A 38 15.90 3.28 -16.96
C LYS A 38 15.65 2.76 -15.54
N ALA A 39 16.43 3.26 -14.57
CA ALA A 39 16.26 2.98 -13.14
C ALA A 39 14.81 3.14 -12.70
N GLN A 40 14.16 4.21 -13.15
CA GLN A 40 12.74 4.45 -12.86
C GLN A 40 11.79 3.69 -13.80
N PRO A 41 10.66 3.17 -13.27
CA PRO A 41 9.64 2.50 -14.07
C PRO A 41 8.84 3.46 -14.95
N SER A 42 8.86 3.19 -16.27
CA SER A 42 8.10 3.91 -17.30
C SER A 42 6.59 3.73 -17.19
N ALA A 43 6.14 2.57 -16.71
CA ALA A 43 4.72 2.24 -16.59
C ALA A 43 4.46 1.50 -15.26
N ILE A 44 3.23 1.67 -14.75
CA ILE A 44 2.72 1.05 -13.53
C ILE A 44 1.35 0.46 -13.85
N ILE A 45 1.12 -0.76 -13.38
CA ILE A 45 -0.18 -1.42 -13.43
C ILE A 45 -0.83 -1.24 -12.06
N LEU A 46 -2.04 -0.69 -12.05
CA LEU A 46 -2.87 -0.54 -10.86
C LEU A 46 -3.94 -1.62 -10.90
N ASP A 47 -3.87 -2.56 -9.98
CA ASP A 47 -4.91 -3.56 -9.78
C ASP A 47 -5.59 -3.37 -8.42
N SER A 48 -6.89 -3.64 -8.37
CA SER A 48 -7.67 -3.59 -7.14
C SER A 48 -8.46 -4.88 -6.92
N ARG A 49 -8.33 -5.42 -5.71
CA ARG A 49 -9.00 -6.66 -5.31
C ARG A 49 -9.84 -6.45 -4.07
N ILE A 50 -11.05 -7.01 -4.06
CA ILE A 50 -11.91 -7.03 -2.88
C ILE A 50 -11.51 -8.20 -1.98
N LEU A 51 -11.06 -7.89 -0.76
CA LEU A 51 -10.89 -8.84 0.32
C LEU A 51 -12.18 -8.92 1.15
N GLN A 52 -12.74 -10.12 1.27
CA GLN A 52 -13.94 -10.34 2.05
C GLN A 52 -13.66 -10.12 3.55
N SER A 53 -14.53 -9.35 4.20
CA SER A 53 -14.41 -9.10 5.63
C SER A 53 -14.92 -10.27 6.46
N THR A 54 -14.35 -10.42 7.65
CA THR A 54 -14.88 -11.30 8.69
C THR A 54 -16.14 -10.70 9.34
N PRO A 55 -17.01 -11.49 9.98
CA PRO A 55 -18.18 -10.98 10.70
C PRO A 55 -17.81 -9.92 11.75
N GLN A 56 -16.64 -10.06 12.37
CA GLN A 56 -16.11 -9.18 13.41
C GLN A 56 -15.69 -7.79 12.90
N SER A 57 -15.57 -7.61 11.58
CA SER A 57 -15.13 -6.35 10.98
C SER A 57 -16.19 -5.23 11.05
N GLY A 58 -17.47 -5.55 11.34
CA GLY A 58 -18.49 -4.57 11.69
C GLY A 58 -18.61 -3.38 10.72
N ALA A 59 -18.57 -2.15 11.25
CA ALA A 59 -18.60 -0.90 10.47
C ALA A 59 -17.28 -0.56 9.76
N ARG A 60 -16.21 -1.32 10.03
CA ARG A 60 -14.90 -1.09 9.39
C ARG A 60 -14.83 -1.64 7.98
N ALA A 61 -15.80 -2.43 7.52
CA ALA A 61 -15.83 -2.98 6.16
C ALA A 61 -17.00 -2.40 5.35
N GLY A 62 -16.73 -2.03 4.10
CA GLY A 62 -17.75 -1.49 3.18
C GLY A 62 -18.49 -2.61 2.47
N TYR A 63 -19.71 -2.36 2.03
CA TYR A 63 -20.45 -3.28 1.18
C TYR A 63 -20.34 -2.85 -0.29
N ASP A 64 -19.90 -3.75 -1.16
CA ASP A 64 -19.91 -3.55 -2.60
C ASP A 64 -21.17 -4.21 -3.18
N SER A 65 -22.09 -3.40 -3.70
CA SER A 65 -23.35 -3.87 -4.28
C SER A 65 -23.15 -4.64 -5.59
N ALA A 66 -22.14 -4.29 -6.39
CA ALA A 66 -21.86 -4.94 -7.68
C ALA A 66 -21.32 -6.36 -7.47
N LYS A 67 -20.51 -6.57 -6.42
CA LYS A 67 -19.97 -7.89 -6.07
C LYS A 67 -20.75 -8.61 -4.96
N ARG A 68 -21.78 -7.95 -4.39
CA ARG A 68 -22.62 -8.41 -3.27
C ARG A 68 -21.81 -8.96 -2.08
N ARG A 69 -20.69 -8.29 -1.77
CA ARG A 69 -19.74 -8.72 -0.73
C ARG A 69 -19.39 -7.55 0.19
N LYS A 70 -19.28 -7.85 1.48
CA LYS A 70 -18.76 -6.93 2.48
C LYS A 70 -17.26 -7.14 2.63
N GLY A 71 -16.49 -6.06 2.58
CA GLY A 71 -15.04 -6.16 2.52
C GLY A 71 -14.29 -4.85 2.39
N PHE A 72 -13.03 -5.00 2.02
CA PHE A 72 -12.09 -3.94 1.72
C PHE A 72 -11.60 -4.09 0.28
N LYS A 73 -11.36 -2.97 -0.40
CA LYS A 73 -10.64 -2.94 -1.67
C LYS A 73 -9.18 -2.65 -1.38
N ILE A 74 -8.30 -3.51 -1.88
CA ILE A 74 -6.86 -3.36 -1.76
C ILE A 74 -6.35 -2.97 -3.14
N HIS A 75 -5.70 -1.82 -3.24
CA HIS A 75 -5.09 -1.28 -4.45
C HIS A 75 -3.58 -1.52 -4.40
N LEU A 76 -3.08 -2.26 -5.39
CA LEU A 76 -1.67 -2.65 -5.51
C LEU A 76 -1.08 -2.09 -6.81
N PRO A 77 -0.49 -0.88 -6.78
CA PRO A 77 0.39 -0.43 -7.85
C PRO A 77 1.64 -1.31 -7.91
N VAL A 78 1.78 -2.02 -9.01
CA VAL A 78 2.98 -2.80 -9.34
C VAL A 78 3.65 -2.24 -10.59
N ASN A 79 4.97 -2.30 -10.67
CA ASN A 79 5.67 -1.93 -11.89
C ASN A 79 5.69 -3.10 -12.90
N MET A 80 6.21 -2.85 -14.11
CA MET A 80 6.32 -3.85 -15.19
C MET A 80 7.17 -5.08 -14.85
N LEU A 81 8.01 -5.01 -13.82
CA LEU A 81 8.84 -6.12 -13.32
C LEU A 81 8.26 -6.75 -12.04
N GLY A 82 7.03 -6.40 -11.65
CA GLY A 82 6.33 -6.97 -10.50
C GLY A 82 6.66 -6.31 -9.14
N GLN A 83 7.37 -5.18 -9.12
CA GLN A 83 7.72 -4.50 -7.88
C GLN A 83 6.52 -3.74 -7.31
N LEU A 84 6.18 -4.00 -6.05
CA LEU A 84 5.13 -3.28 -5.35
C LEU A 84 5.60 -1.87 -4.95
N LEU A 85 4.93 -0.84 -5.46
CA LEU A 85 5.34 0.56 -5.25
C LEU A 85 4.65 1.20 -4.04
N ALA A 86 3.41 0.81 -3.79
CA ALA A 86 2.60 1.22 -2.66
C ALA A 86 1.49 0.19 -2.41
N LEU A 87 0.86 0.26 -1.25
CA LEU A 87 -0.32 -0.52 -0.91
C LEU A 87 -1.34 0.43 -0.30
N HIS A 88 -2.54 0.49 -0.87
CA HIS A 88 -3.62 1.33 -0.35
C HIS A 88 -4.87 0.50 -0.12
N VAL A 89 -5.47 0.61 1.07
CA VAL A 89 -6.67 -0.14 1.43
C VAL A 89 -7.83 0.82 1.65
N THR A 90 -8.92 0.59 0.94
CA THR A 90 -10.16 1.33 1.07
C THR A 90 -11.32 0.42 1.45
N LEU A 91 -12.41 1.00 1.94
CA LEU A 91 -13.67 0.29 2.09
C LEU A 91 -14.18 -0.17 0.72
N ALA A 92 -14.85 -1.32 0.64
CA ALA A 92 -15.32 -1.85 -0.63
C ALA A 92 -16.42 -0.99 -1.31
N ASN A 93 -17.07 -0.08 -0.59
CA ASN A 93 -18.03 0.87 -1.16
C ASN A 93 -17.36 2.04 -1.89
N LYS A 94 -16.04 2.24 -1.77
CA LYS A 94 -15.32 3.29 -2.50
C LYS A 94 -15.04 2.84 -3.94
N GLN A 95 -15.14 3.79 -4.86
CA GLN A 95 -14.91 3.56 -6.29
C GLN A 95 -13.43 3.73 -6.63
N ASP A 96 -12.92 2.82 -7.47
CA ASP A 96 -11.51 2.73 -7.86
C ASP A 96 -10.97 4.01 -8.51
N ARG A 97 -11.77 4.62 -9.40
CA ARG A 97 -11.36 5.80 -10.17
C ARG A 97 -10.88 6.95 -9.27
N ALA A 98 -11.52 7.15 -8.12
CA ALA A 98 -11.13 8.19 -7.17
C ALA A 98 -9.81 7.86 -6.44
N GLN A 99 -9.45 6.58 -6.33
CA GLN A 99 -8.24 6.14 -5.65
C GLN A 99 -7.02 6.18 -6.57
N VAL A 100 -7.21 5.99 -7.88
CA VAL A 100 -6.14 6.04 -8.91
C VAL A 100 -5.35 7.33 -8.85
N GLU A 101 -6.02 8.49 -8.79
CA GLU A 101 -5.33 9.78 -8.73
C GLU A 101 -4.48 9.93 -7.46
N GLN A 102 -5.05 9.56 -6.31
CA GLN A 102 -4.38 9.62 -5.02
C GLN A 102 -3.15 8.70 -4.98
N LEU A 103 -3.28 7.49 -5.50
CA LEU A 103 -2.19 6.52 -5.63
C LEU A 103 -1.10 7.00 -6.58
N ALA A 104 -1.48 7.55 -7.74
CA ALA A 104 -0.53 8.10 -8.70
C ALA A 104 0.28 9.25 -8.09
N ARG A 105 -0.38 10.19 -7.41
CA ARG A 105 0.29 11.30 -6.70
C ARG A 105 1.23 10.79 -5.61
N ALA A 106 0.80 9.81 -4.80
CA ALA A 106 1.62 9.24 -3.74
C ALA A 106 2.89 8.57 -4.30
N ILE A 107 2.77 7.81 -5.38
CA ILE A 107 3.91 7.16 -6.05
C ILE A 107 4.85 8.22 -6.64
N GLN A 108 4.32 9.27 -7.28
CA GLN A 108 5.12 10.36 -7.84
C GLN A 108 5.88 11.14 -6.77
N LEU A 109 5.25 11.41 -5.61
CA LEU A 109 5.90 12.10 -4.51
C LEU A 109 7.06 11.28 -3.95
N ARG A 110 6.84 9.98 -3.75
CA ARG A 110 7.88 9.05 -3.27
C ARG A 110 9.09 8.98 -4.22
N ARG A 111 8.86 9.09 -5.54
CA ARG A 111 9.94 9.15 -6.54
C ARG A 111 10.78 10.42 -6.44
N ARG A 112 10.17 11.57 -6.11
CA ARG A 112 10.89 12.86 -6.03
C ARG A 112 11.79 12.95 -4.80
N THR A 113 11.42 12.31 -3.71
CA THR A 113 12.19 12.37 -2.46
C THR A 113 13.52 11.60 -2.51
N THR A 114 13.69 10.61 -3.39
CA THR A 114 14.96 9.87 -3.53
C THR A 114 16.04 10.67 -4.27
N LEU A 115 15.66 11.64 -5.11
CA LEU A 115 16.59 12.48 -5.88
C LEU A 115 17.13 13.69 -5.08
N SER A 116 16.61 13.97 -3.88
CA SER A 116 16.94 15.17 -3.10
C SER A 116 18.05 14.99 -2.06
N THR A 117 18.62 13.78 -1.91
CA THR A 117 19.71 13.53 -0.94
C THR A 117 21.10 13.50 -1.61
N LEU A 118 21.19 13.88 -2.88
CA LEU A 118 22.43 13.94 -3.66
C LEU A 118 22.53 15.27 -4.44
N VAL A 119 22.36 16.40 -3.75
CA VAL A 119 22.93 17.71 -4.08
C VAL A 119 23.24 18.44 -2.78
#